data_AF-A0A843CVS4-F1
#
_entry.id   AF-A0A843CVS4-F1
#
_cell.length_a   1.000
_cell.length_b   1.000
_cell.length_c   1.000
_cell.angle_alpha   90.00
_cell.angle_beta   90.00
_cell.angle_gamma   90.00
#
_symmetry.space_group_name_H-M   'P 1'
#
loop_
_entity.id
_entity.type
_entity.pdbx_description
1 polymer ?
#
loop_
_entity_poly.entity_id
_entity_poly.type
_entity_poly.pdbx_seq_one_letter_code
_entity_poly.pdbx_strand_id
1 'polypeptide(L)'
;MSFLENSRYVGFGLELVAVFYAFQFLDYGSTLFVEGHIQFPDIVTDQKMYALFMSLGGIIVAALYFMCSQRIEQGSGEKVDILADYVKTAGITMVLNALFGSMALFAGKQTDGIFAYTENVILFMIGLIAIFFGRRVNNGNRHILIWFILILAFVMMFLFSFLILYHLTESFDLNDMFLGIAYLIISIFILALLTNEDVREQLLKGRCRISSRNTE
;
A
#
# COMPACT_ATOMS: atom_id res chain seq x y z
N MET A 1 -1.71 21.25 17.01
CA MET A 1 -2.71 20.43 16.31
C MET A 1 -1.94 19.40 15.50
N SER A 2 -2.02 18.13 15.90
CA SER A 2 -1.35 17.03 15.21
C SER A 2 -1.92 16.91 13.79
N PHE A 3 -1.07 16.72 12.78
CA PHE A 3 -1.45 16.46 11.38
C PHE A 3 -2.51 15.34 11.22
N LEU A 4 -2.63 14.48 12.24
CA LEU A 4 -3.52 13.33 12.33
C LEU A 4 -4.85 13.60 13.06
N GLU A 5 -5.09 14.82 13.54
CA GLU A 5 -6.38 15.20 14.15
C GLU A 5 -7.51 15.35 13.13
N ASN A 6 -7.18 15.53 11.85
CA ASN A 6 -8.15 15.71 10.79
C ASN A 6 -8.12 14.49 9.86
N SER A 7 -9.08 13.57 10.03
CA SER A 7 -9.26 12.37 9.20
C SER A 7 -9.31 12.68 7.71
N ARG A 8 -9.72 13.91 7.35
CA ARG A 8 -9.73 14.41 5.98
C ARG A 8 -8.35 14.47 5.32
N TYR A 9 -7.27 14.77 6.06
CA TYR A 9 -5.92 14.75 5.48
C TYR A 9 -5.43 13.32 5.22
N VAL A 10 -5.84 12.37 6.07
CA VAL A 10 -5.53 10.94 5.89
C VAL A 10 -6.29 10.37 4.69
N GLY A 11 -7.58 10.71 4.56
CA GLY A 11 -8.40 10.38 3.38
C GLY A 11 -7.80 10.96 2.10
N PHE A 12 -7.49 12.25 2.09
CA PHE A 12 -6.84 12.90 0.95
C PHE A 12 -5.50 12.24 0.55
N GLY A 13 -4.70 11.81 1.52
CA GLY A 13 -3.48 11.04 1.25
C GLY A 13 -3.75 9.73 0.50
N LEU A 14 -4.81 9.02 0.87
CA LEU A 14 -5.25 7.81 0.17
C LEU A 14 -5.84 8.08 -1.21
N GLU A 15 -6.53 9.20 -1.40
CA GLU A 15 -6.98 9.62 -2.73
C GLU A 15 -5.81 9.90 -3.66
N LEU A 16 -4.79 10.59 -3.17
CA LEU A 16 -3.56 10.80 -3.92
C LEU A 16 -2.92 9.47 -4.33
N VAL A 17 -2.81 8.51 -3.41
CA VAL A 17 -2.32 7.15 -3.70
C VAL A 17 -3.19 6.49 -4.77
N ALA A 18 -4.52 6.55 -4.66
CA ALA A 18 -5.43 6.00 -5.66
C ALA A 18 -5.23 6.63 -7.04
N VAL A 19 -5.02 7.95 -7.10
CA VAL A 19 -4.73 8.67 -8.34
C VAL A 19 -3.41 8.21 -8.96
N PHE A 20 -2.35 7.98 -8.17
CA PHE A 20 -1.09 7.45 -8.68
C PHE A 20 -1.25 6.05 -9.29
N TYR A 21 -2.00 5.16 -8.64
CA TYR A 21 -2.34 3.85 -9.21
C TYR A 21 -3.25 3.94 -10.44
N ALA A 22 -4.12 4.94 -10.52
CA ALA A 22 -4.91 5.19 -11.72
C ALA A 22 -4.04 5.66 -12.89
N PHE A 23 -3.03 6.50 -12.63
CA PHE A 23 -2.03 6.84 -13.65
C PHE A 23 -1.24 5.62 -14.10
N GLN A 24 -0.82 4.76 -13.16
CA GLN A 24 -0.16 3.49 -13.48
C GLN A 24 -1.03 2.61 -14.39
N PHE A 25 -2.34 2.52 -14.11
CA PHE A 25 -3.31 1.81 -14.95
C PHE A 25 -3.37 2.39 -16.36
N LEU A 26 -3.47 3.72 -16.49
CA LEU A 26 -3.57 4.40 -17.77
C LEU A 26 -2.30 4.23 -18.59
N ASP A 27 -1.15 4.35 -17.94
CA ASP A 27 0.16 4.20 -18.54
C ASP A 27 0.28 2.78 -19.14
N TYR A 28 0.23 1.72 -18.33
CA TYR A 28 0.29 0.35 -18.83
C TYR A 28 -0.85 0.01 -19.82
N GLY A 29 -2.04 0.56 -19.60
CA GLY A 29 -3.18 0.36 -20.49
C GLY A 29 -2.96 0.96 -21.88
N SER A 30 -2.27 2.10 -21.97
CA SER A 30 -1.96 2.75 -23.24
C SER A 30 -1.04 1.90 -24.11
N THR A 31 -0.17 1.08 -23.52
CA THR A 31 0.76 0.19 -24.23
C THR A 31 0.06 -0.97 -24.95
N LEU A 32 -1.21 -1.23 -24.64
CA LEU A 32 -2.05 -2.13 -25.41
C LEU A 32 -2.41 -1.56 -26.79
N PHE A 33 -2.34 -0.23 -26.94
CA PHE A 33 -2.71 0.50 -28.15
C PHE A 33 -1.52 1.18 -28.84
N VAL A 34 -0.46 1.50 -28.10
CA VAL A 34 0.73 2.20 -28.58
C VAL A 34 1.98 1.39 -28.24
N GLU A 35 2.63 0.82 -29.26
CA GLU A 35 3.87 0.05 -29.07
C GLU A 35 5.04 0.97 -28.69
N GLY A 36 5.87 0.54 -27.74
CA GLY A 36 7.06 1.27 -27.30
C GLY A 36 6.79 2.48 -26.38
N HIS A 37 5.57 2.64 -25.87
CA HIS A 37 5.24 3.75 -24.96
C HIS A 37 5.95 3.66 -23.60
N ILE A 38 6.16 2.44 -23.11
CA ILE A 38 6.79 2.14 -21.81
C ILE A 38 8.00 1.26 -22.02
N GLN A 39 9.02 1.45 -21.19
CA GLN A 39 10.14 0.52 -21.09
C GLN A 39 9.72 -0.69 -20.26
N PHE A 40 9.77 -1.86 -20.87
CA PHE A 40 9.54 -3.11 -20.15
C PHE A 40 10.86 -3.66 -19.64
N PRO A 41 10.83 -4.43 -18.54
CA PRO A 41 12.01 -5.20 -18.15
C PRO A 41 12.50 -6.05 -19.33
N ASP A 42 13.81 -6.04 -19.61
CA ASP A 42 14.42 -6.75 -20.76
C ASP A 42 14.11 -8.26 -20.78
N ILE A 43 13.78 -8.79 -19.61
CA ILE A 43 13.41 -10.17 -19.34
C ILE A 43 11.99 -10.54 -19.82
N VAL A 44 11.18 -9.57 -20.26
CA VAL A 44 9.78 -9.76 -20.72
C VAL A 44 9.72 -9.81 -22.25
N THR A 45 9.20 -10.91 -22.79
CA THR A 45 9.08 -11.09 -24.25
C THR A 45 7.68 -10.74 -24.77
N ASP A 46 6.63 -10.96 -23.98
CA ASP A 46 5.25 -10.60 -24.33
C ASP A 46 4.79 -9.35 -23.56
N GLN A 47 5.20 -8.19 -24.08
CA GLN A 47 4.96 -6.89 -23.44
C GLN A 47 3.47 -6.54 -23.32
N LYS A 48 2.63 -6.96 -24.27
CA LYS A 48 1.18 -6.67 -24.26
C LYS A 48 0.48 -7.44 -23.15
N MET A 49 0.80 -8.73 -22.99
CA MET A 49 0.22 -9.52 -21.90
C MET A 49 0.71 -9.06 -20.54
N TYR A 50 1.99 -8.68 -20.41
CA TYR A 50 2.53 -8.08 -19.19
C TYR A 50 1.78 -6.79 -18.82
N ALA A 51 1.66 -5.86 -19.77
CA ALA A 51 0.99 -4.57 -19.57
C ALA A 51 -0.48 -4.75 -19.17
N LEU A 52 -1.19 -5.72 -19.75
CA LEU A 52 -2.58 -6.02 -19.41
C LEU A 52 -2.75 -6.35 -17.92
N PHE A 53 -1.93 -7.26 -17.38
CA PHE A 53 -2.05 -7.66 -15.97
C PHE A 53 -1.62 -6.57 -15.01
N MET A 54 -0.58 -5.80 -15.34
CA MET A 54 -0.16 -4.65 -14.53
C MET A 54 -1.23 -3.56 -14.51
N SER A 55 -1.85 -3.28 -15.66
CA SER A 55 -2.97 -2.34 -15.78
C SER A 55 -4.16 -2.81 -14.91
N LEU A 56 -4.60 -4.06 -15.04
CA LEU A 56 -5.67 -4.63 -14.22
C LEU A 56 -5.38 -4.57 -12.71
N GLY A 57 -4.14 -4.82 -12.31
CA GLY A 57 -3.71 -4.68 -10.92
C GLY A 57 -3.84 -3.23 -10.43
N GLY A 58 -3.33 -2.28 -11.20
CA GLY A 58 -3.34 -0.85 -10.89
C GLY A 58 -4.76 -0.31 -10.66
N ILE A 59 -5.73 -0.64 -11.52
CA ILE A 59 -7.10 -0.14 -11.37
C ILE A 59 -7.82 -0.72 -10.14
N ILE A 60 -7.59 -1.99 -9.83
CA ILE A 60 -8.17 -2.63 -8.64
C ILE A 60 -7.57 -2.01 -7.37
N VAL A 61 -6.25 -1.80 -7.34
CA VAL A 61 -5.56 -1.18 -6.20
C VAL A 61 -6.00 0.29 -6.04
N ALA A 62 -6.13 1.04 -7.13
CA ALA A 62 -6.68 2.40 -7.12
C ALA A 62 -8.08 2.43 -6.50
N ALA A 63 -8.97 1.53 -6.94
CA ALA A 63 -10.33 1.44 -6.42
C ALA A 63 -10.35 1.14 -4.92
N LEU A 64 -9.50 0.22 -4.44
CA LEU A 64 -9.42 -0.09 -3.00
C LEU A 64 -8.96 1.09 -2.16
N TYR A 65 -7.94 1.83 -2.60
CA TYR A 65 -7.49 3.02 -1.89
C TYR A 65 -8.53 4.13 -1.92
N PHE A 66 -9.22 4.33 -3.04
CA PHE A 66 -10.31 5.30 -3.13
C PHE A 66 -11.48 4.95 -2.20
N MET A 67 -11.90 3.68 -2.17
CA MET A 67 -12.93 3.19 -1.25
C MET A 67 -12.52 3.34 0.22
N CYS A 68 -11.24 3.11 0.54
CA CYS A 68 -10.71 3.30 1.88
C CYS A 68 -10.70 4.77 2.28
N SER A 69 -10.28 5.67 1.38
CA SER A 69 -10.36 7.12 1.61
C SER A 69 -11.78 7.55 1.97
N GLN A 70 -12.74 7.22 1.11
CA GLN A 70 -14.12 7.63 1.30
C GLN A 70 -14.69 7.14 2.64
N ARG A 71 -14.31 5.93 3.07
CA ARG A 71 -14.67 5.41 4.40
C ARG A 71 -14.04 6.21 5.54
N ILE A 72 -12.77 6.60 5.42
CA ILE A 72 -12.05 7.38 6.44
C ILE A 72 -12.56 8.83 6.51
N GLU A 73 -12.92 9.43 5.38
CA GLU A 73 -13.48 10.78 5.34
C GLU A 73 -14.90 10.85 5.89
N GLN A 74 -15.71 9.82 5.63
CA GLN A 74 -17.09 9.74 6.10
C GLN A 74 -17.21 9.21 7.54
N GLY A 75 -16.18 8.51 8.04
CA GLY A 75 -16.19 7.86 9.35
C GLY A 75 -15.57 8.71 10.47
N SER A 76 -16.36 9.03 11.50
CA SER A 76 -15.87 9.59 12.78
C SER A 76 -15.25 8.50 13.68
N GLY A 77 -14.36 7.67 13.13
CA GLY A 77 -13.73 6.55 13.84
C GLY A 77 -12.60 7.00 14.79
N GLU A 78 -12.33 6.21 15.83
CA GLU A 78 -11.12 6.39 16.64
C GLU A 78 -9.87 6.22 15.75
N LYS A 79 -8.79 6.96 16.05
CA LYS A 79 -7.53 6.92 15.26
C LYS A 79 -6.97 5.50 15.08
N VAL A 80 -7.21 4.60 16.04
CA VAL A 80 -6.81 3.19 15.98
C VAL A 80 -7.60 2.41 14.93
N ASP A 81 -8.90 2.68 14.78
CA ASP A 81 -9.72 2.03 13.76
C ASP A 81 -9.32 2.52 12.35
N ILE A 82 -8.99 3.81 12.22
CA ILE A 82 -8.42 4.39 10.99
C ILE A 82 -7.09 3.70 10.66
N LEU A 83 -6.17 3.58 11.62
CA LEU A 83 -4.91 2.86 11.43
C LEU A 83 -5.15 1.40 11.03
N ALA A 84 -6.09 0.71 11.67
CA ALA A 84 -6.39 -0.69 11.37
C ALA A 84 -6.87 -0.86 9.92
N ASP A 85 -7.77 0.00 9.46
CA ASP A 85 -8.28 -0.05 8.09
C ASP A 85 -7.23 0.37 7.07
N TYR A 86 -6.37 1.33 7.41
CA TYR A 86 -5.24 1.74 6.58
C TYR A 86 -4.22 0.59 6.40
N VAL A 87 -3.80 -0.05 7.49
CA VAL A 87 -2.86 -1.18 7.47
C VAL A 87 -3.44 -2.38 6.72
N LYS A 88 -4.73 -2.68 6.92
CA LYS A 88 -5.41 -3.75 6.16
C LYS A 88 -5.44 -3.43 4.66
N THR A 89 -5.79 -2.20 4.29
CA THR A 89 -5.87 -1.78 2.89
C THR A 89 -4.48 -1.86 2.24
N ALA A 90 -3.46 -1.30 2.89
CA ALA A 90 -2.07 -1.42 2.45
C ALA A 90 -1.66 -2.90 2.27
N GLY A 91 -1.95 -3.77 3.24
CA GLY A 91 -1.66 -5.19 3.13
C GLY A 91 -2.40 -5.90 1.98
N ILE A 92 -3.69 -5.63 1.78
CA ILE A 92 -4.48 -6.19 0.66
C ILE A 92 -3.88 -5.73 -0.68
N THR A 93 -3.56 -4.45 -0.81
CA THR A 93 -3.00 -3.91 -2.05
C THR A 93 -1.60 -4.45 -2.35
N MET A 94 -0.75 -4.68 -1.33
CA MET A 94 0.53 -5.37 -1.51
C MET A 94 0.35 -6.80 -2.04
N VAL A 95 -0.60 -7.54 -1.47
CA VAL A 95 -0.95 -8.90 -1.94
C VAL A 95 -1.43 -8.87 -3.39
N LEU A 96 -2.28 -7.90 -3.75
CA LEU A 96 -2.77 -7.76 -5.12
C LEU A 96 -1.66 -7.36 -6.09
N ASN A 97 -0.81 -6.39 -5.73
CA ASN A 97 0.35 -6.00 -6.53
C ASN A 97 1.26 -7.20 -6.78
N ALA A 98 1.56 -8.01 -5.76
CA ALA A 98 2.37 -9.21 -5.91
C ALA A 98 1.72 -10.27 -6.81
N LEU A 99 0.39 -10.46 -6.70
CA LEU A 99 -0.34 -11.40 -7.54
C LEU A 99 -0.37 -10.95 -9.01
N PHE A 100 -0.77 -9.70 -9.27
CA PHE A 100 -0.81 -9.15 -10.63
C PHE A 100 0.57 -9.01 -11.23
N GLY A 101 1.59 -8.64 -10.46
CA GLY A 101 2.98 -8.64 -10.89
C GLY A 101 3.46 -10.04 -11.27
N SER A 102 3.16 -11.06 -10.46
CA SER A 102 3.49 -12.45 -10.78
C SER A 102 2.77 -12.95 -12.04
N MET A 103 1.48 -12.60 -12.20
CA MET A 103 0.70 -12.95 -13.39
C MET A 103 1.22 -12.22 -14.63
N ALA A 104 1.64 -10.96 -14.50
CA ALA A 104 2.24 -10.18 -15.57
C ALA A 104 3.56 -10.80 -16.02
N LEU A 105 4.44 -11.19 -15.10
CA LEU A 105 5.70 -11.87 -15.41
C LEU A 105 5.48 -13.23 -16.08
N PHE A 106 4.52 -14.01 -15.56
CA PHE A 106 4.17 -15.31 -16.14
C PHE A 106 3.60 -15.16 -17.56
N ALA A 107 2.65 -14.26 -17.75
CA ALA A 107 2.01 -14.02 -19.04
C ALA A 107 2.95 -13.32 -20.05
N GLY A 108 3.85 -12.49 -19.54
CA GLY A 108 4.93 -11.83 -20.27
C GLY A 108 6.03 -12.78 -20.76
N LYS A 109 5.90 -14.10 -20.48
CA LYS A 109 6.85 -15.15 -20.86
C LYS A 109 8.27 -14.79 -20.47
N GLN A 110 8.44 -14.47 -19.20
CA GLN A 110 9.72 -14.09 -18.66
C GLN A 110 10.77 -15.19 -18.80
N THR A 111 12.00 -14.82 -19.17
CA THR A 111 13.10 -15.75 -19.45
C THR A 111 14.01 -16.05 -18.25
N ASP A 112 14.01 -15.19 -17.23
CA ASP A 112 14.98 -15.22 -16.13
C ASP A 112 14.50 -15.98 -14.88
N GLY A 113 14.40 -17.31 -15.01
CA GLY A 113 14.36 -18.27 -13.88
C GLY A 113 13.45 -17.95 -12.67
N ILE A 114 13.74 -18.57 -11.51
CA ILE A 114 12.95 -18.41 -10.28
C ILE A 114 13.19 -17.04 -9.62
N PHE A 115 14.36 -16.44 -9.82
CA PHE A 115 14.78 -15.21 -9.14
C PHE A 115 13.90 -14.01 -9.44
N ALA A 116 13.34 -13.94 -10.65
CA ALA A 116 12.41 -12.91 -11.06
C ALA A 116 11.15 -12.78 -10.19
N TYR A 117 10.70 -13.88 -9.58
CA TYR A 117 9.49 -13.89 -8.75
C TYR A 117 9.78 -13.52 -7.29
N THR A 118 11.06 -13.43 -6.90
CA THR A 118 11.47 -13.28 -5.50
C THR A 118 10.89 -12.02 -4.86
N GLU A 119 10.91 -10.89 -5.59
CA GLU A 119 10.36 -9.63 -5.11
C GLU A 119 8.85 -9.74 -4.83
N ASN A 120 8.09 -10.28 -5.79
CA ASN A 120 6.65 -10.48 -5.65
C ASN A 120 6.33 -11.43 -4.49
N VAL A 121 7.13 -12.48 -4.28
CA VAL A 121 6.96 -13.40 -3.13
C VAL A 121 7.20 -12.67 -1.80
N ILE A 122 8.24 -11.84 -1.71
CA ILE A 122 8.52 -11.05 -0.50
C ILE A 122 7.37 -10.06 -0.23
N LEU A 123 6.92 -9.33 -1.26
CA LEU A 123 5.83 -8.36 -1.15
C LEU A 123 4.53 -9.04 -0.73
N PHE A 124 4.23 -10.22 -1.29
CA PHE A 124 3.07 -11.03 -0.91
C PHE A 124 3.12 -11.42 0.57
N MET A 125 4.27 -11.90 1.06
CA MET A 125 4.45 -12.29 2.46
C MET A 125 4.30 -11.09 3.40
N ILE A 126 4.89 -9.93 3.07
CA ILE A 126 4.74 -8.69 3.85
C ILE A 126 3.27 -8.25 3.87
N GLY A 127 2.57 -8.33 2.73
CA GLY A 127 1.16 -7.98 2.64
C GLY A 127 0.27 -8.86 3.52
N LEU A 128 0.49 -10.18 3.53
CA LEU A 128 -0.23 -11.10 4.43
C LEU A 128 0.01 -10.78 5.91
N ILE A 129 1.27 -10.48 6.26
CA ILE A 129 1.66 -10.08 7.61
C ILE A 129 0.93 -8.79 8.02
N ALA A 130 0.88 -7.79 7.14
CA ALA A 130 0.16 -6.54 7.37
C ALA A 130 -1.36 -6.78 7.56
N ILE A 131 -2.01 -7.61 6.73
CA ILE A 131 -3.43 -7.96 6.89
C ILE A 131 -3.68 -8.64 8.24
N PHE A 132 -2.83 -9.60 8.60
CA PHE A 132 -2.92 -10.32 9.87
C PHE A 132 -2.86 -9.36 11.06
N PHE A 133 -1.92 -8.41 11.03
CA PHE A 133 -1.78 -7.42 12.09
C PHE A 133 -2.87 -6.37 12.08
N GLY A 134 -3.35 -5.91 10.93
CA GLY A 134 -4.47 -4.97 10.84
C GLY A 134 -5.76 -5.53 11.49
N ARG A 135 -6.00 -6.85 11.41
CA ARG A 135 -7.09 -7.50 12.16
C ARG A 135 -6.83 -7.53 13.67
N ARG A 136 -5.58 -7.74 14.09
CA ARG A 136 -5.18 -7.80 15.50
C ARG A 136 -5.20 -6.43 16.20
N VAL A 137 -4.83 -5.36 15.49
CA VAL A 137 -4.95 -3.95 15.95
C VAL A 137 -6.39 -3.69 16.41
N ASN A 138 -7.37 -4.14 15.63
CA ASN A 138 -8.78 -3.96 15.95
C ASN A 138 -9.23 -4.73 17.21
N ASN A 139 -8.56 -5.84 17.55
CA ASN A 139 -8.95 -6.71 18.66
C ASN A 139 -8.40 -6.26 20.03
N GLY A 140 -7.71 -5.11 20.14
CA GLY A 140 -7.32 -4.51 21.42
C GLY A 140 -6.34 -5.32 22.26
N ASN A 141 -5.69 -6.31 21.65
CA ASN A 141 -4.85 -7.27 22.35
C ASN A 141 -3.45 -6.64 22.53
N ARG A 142 -2.94 -6.56 23.77
CA ARG A 142 -1.67 -5.90 24.11
C ARG A 142 -0.51 -6.57 23.39
N HIS A 143 0.01 -5.95 22.33
CA HIS A 143 1.16 -6.50 21.63
C HIS A 143 2.12 -5.40 21.19
N ILE A 144 3.02 -5.01 22.10
CA ILE A 144 4.23 -4.23 21.78
C ILE A 144 4.96 -4.84 20.57
N LEU A 145 4.96 -6.17 20.48
CA LEU A 145 5.52 -6.92 19.36
C LEU A 145 4.84 -6.59 18.02
N ILE A 146 3.50 -6.47 18.00
CA ILE A 146 2.75 -6.14 16.76
C ILE A 146 3.08 -4.72 16.31
N TRP A 147 3.14 -3.78 17.26
CA TRP A 147 3.49 -2.40 16.96
C TRP A 147 4.92 -2.29 16.40
N PHE A 148 5.88 -3.01 17.00
CA PHE A 148 7.26 -3.06 16.51
C PHE A 148 7.37 -3.66 15.10
N ILE A 149 6.65 -4.76 14.82
CA ILE A 149 6.67 -5.39 13.50
C ILE A 149 6.04 -4.48 12.43
N LEU A 150 4.94 -3.79 12.77
CA LEU A 150 4.32 -2.83 11.84
C LEU A 150 5.27 -1.66 11.53
N ILE A 151 5.91 -1.08 12.56
CA ILE A 151 6.90 -0.03 12.33
C ILE A 151 8.02 -0.54 11.43
N LEU A 152 8.57 -1.72 11.73
CA LEU A 152 9.65 -2.29 10.93
C LEU A 152 9.22 -2.49 9.47
N ALA A 153 8.04 -3.04 9.22
CA ALA A 153 7.52 -3.24 7.87
C ALA A 153 7.36 -1.92 7.10
N PHE A 154 6.80 -0.88 7.73
CA PHE A 154 6.61 0.42 7.08
C PHE A 154 7.89 1.25 6.95
N VAL A 155 8.87 1.07 7.84
CA VAL A 155 10.22 1.62 7.66
C VAL A 155 10.91 0.95 6.47
N MET A 156 10.80 -0.37 6.33
CA MET A 156 11.34 -1.07 5.16
C MET A 156 10.67 -0.60 3.87
N MET A 157 9.34 -0.43 3.88
CA MET A 157 8.59 0.13 2.75
C MET A 157 9.02 1.57 2.41
N PHE A 158 9.26 2.39 3.44
CA PHE A 158 9.79 3.76 3.27
C PHE A 158 11.19 3.74 2.66
N LEU A 159 12.10 2.88 3.13
CA LEU A 159 13.44 2.76 2.52
C LEU A 159 13.35 2.25 1.07
N PHE A 160 12.44 1.32 0.79
CA PHE A 160 12.21 0.80 -0.56
C PHE A 160 11.69 1.88 -1.52
N SER A 161 10.81 2.79 -1.06
CA SER A 161 10.37 3.90 -1.90
C SER A 161 11.52 4.84 -2.28
N PHE A 162 12.50 5.07 -1.40
CA PHE A 162 13.71 5.81 -1.77
C PHE A 162 14.57 5.06 -2.80
N LEU A 163 14.67 3.74 -2.70
CA LEU A 163 15.43 2.95 -3.68
C LEU A 163 14.80 3.03 -5.07
N ILE A 164 13.47 2.92 -5.17
CA ILE A 164 12.72 3.11 -6.41
C ILE A 164 12.97 4.52 -6.95
N LEU A 165 12.78 5.55 -6.11
CA LEU A 165 12.96 6.94 -6.52
C LEU A 165 14.41 7.28 -6.88
N TYR A 166 15.39 6.58 -6.31
CA TYR A 166 16.80 6.74 -6.63
C TYR A 166 17.14 6.07 -7.98
N HIS A 167 16.60 4.88 -8.27
CA HIS A 167 16.78 4.21 -9.58
C HIS A 167 16.25 5.04 -10.75
N LEU A 168 15.30 5.95 -10.53
CA LEU A 168 14.85 6.91 -11.54
C LEU A 168 15.94 7.82 -12.08
N THR A 169 17.07 7.96 -11.37
CA THR A 169 18.20 8.75 -11.86
C THR A 169 18.94 8.08 -13.03
N GLU A 170 18.79 6.77 -13.20
CA GLU A 170 19.43 5.98 -14.26
C GLU A 170 18.46 5.69 -15.43
N SER A 171 17.20 5.40 -15.14
CA SER A 171 16.13 5.19 -16.13
C SER A 171 14.90 5.99 -15.73
N PHE A 172 14.55 7.02 -16.51
CA PHE A 172 13.38 7.86 -16.22
C PHE A 172 12.09 7.11 -16.57
N ASP A 173 11.63 6.26 -15.66
CA ASP A 173 10.35 5.54 -15.76
C ASP A 173 9.28 6.22 -14.88
N LEU A 174 8.24 6.74 -15.53
CA LEU A 174 7.13 7.41 -14.83
C LEU A 174 6.38 6.44 -13.91
N ASN A 175 6.37 5.15 -14.22
CA ASN A 175 5.67 4.12 -13.47
C ASN A 175 6.27 3.93 -12.08
N ASP A 176 7.60 3.74 -12.05
CA ASP A 176 8.39 3.63 -10.84
C ASP A 176 8.29 4.90 -10.00
N MET A 177 8.21 6.07 -10.64
CA MET A 177 7.99 7.34 -9.95
C MET A 177 6.63 7.37 -9.24
N PHE A 178 5.55 7.02 -9.93
CA PHE A 178 4.20 7.02 -9.31
C PHE A 178 4.09 5.99 -8.19
N LEU A 179 4.65 4.79 -8.39
CA LEU A 179 4.67 3.73 -7.37
C LEU A 179 5.51 4.13 -6.14
N GLY A 180 6.69 4.70 -6.37
CA GLY A 180 7.58 5.19 -5.33
C GLY A 180 6.93 6.29 -4.49
N ILE A 181 6.29 7.27 -5.12
CA ILE A 181 5.55 8.33 -4.42
C ILE A 181 4.36 7.75 -3.64
N ALA A 182 3.60 6.82 -4.24
CA ALA A 182 2.49 6.16 -3.57
C ALA A 182 2.95 5.43 -2.29
N TYR A 183 4.02 4.63 -2.37
CA TYR A 183 4.60 3.94 -1.22
C TYR A 183 5.17 4.89 -0.17
N LEU A 184 5.76 6.00 -0.60
CA LEU A 184 6.23 7.05 0.31
C LEU A 184 5.07 7.67 1.09
N ILE A 185 3.97 8.02 0.43
CA ILE A 185 2.78 8.56 1.09
C ILE A 185 2.22 7.54 2.08
N ILE A 186 1.99 6.29 1.65
CA ILE A 186 1.48 5.21 2.51
C ILE A 186 2.33 5.05 3.77
N SER A 187 3.65 4.96 3.62
CA SER A 187 4.56 4.76 4.74
C SER A 187 4.61 5.96 5.68
N ILE A 188 4.64 7.20 5.18
CA ILE A 188 4.63 8.41 6.00
C ILE A 188 3.35 8.48 6.85
N PHE A 189 2.18 8.28 6.25
CA PHE A 189 0.90 8.36 6.97
C PHE A 189 0.78 7.27 8.04
N ILE A 190 1.21 6.04 7.75
CA ILE A 190 1.15 4.95 8.72
C ILE A 190 2.16 5.13 9.85
N LEU A 191 3.39 5.56 9.54
CA LEU A 191 4.40 5.85 10.56
C LEU A 191 3.98 7.02 11.45
N ALA A 192 3.37 8.05 10.89
CA ALA A 192 2.77 9.14 11.66
C ALA A 192 1.68 8.61 12.61
N LEU A 193 0.76 7.77 12.12
CA LEU A 193 -0.28 7.17 12.96
C LEU A 193 0.29 6.26 14.06
N LEU A 194 1.30 5.44 13.74
CA LEU A 194 1.94 4.53 14.70
C LEU A 194 2.74 5.27 15.78
N THR A 195 3.31 6.44 15.46
CA THR A 195 4.07 7.28 16.41
C THR A 195 3.19 8.24 17.21
N ASN A 196 1.90 8.35 16.88
CA ASN A 196 0.95 9.16 17.64
C ASN A 196 0.76 8.60 19.06
N GLU A 197 0.90 9.45 20.08
CA GLU A 197 0.82 9.03 21.48
C GLU A 197 -0.55 8.43 21.83
N ASP A 198 -1.65 8.98 21.33
CA ASP A 198 -3.01 8.46 21.58
C ASP A 198 -3.15 7.03 21.05
N VAL A 199 -2.66 6.81 19.82
CA VAL A 199 -2.70 5.49 19.15
C VAL A 199 -1.80 4.51 19.89
N ARG A 200 -0.59 4.94 20.26
CA ARG A 200 0.35 4.13 21.04
C ARG A 200 -0.25 3.73 22.38
N GLU A 201 -0.85 4.67 23.11
CA GLU A 201 -1.49 4.38 24.40
C GLU A 201 -2.69 3.45 24.26
N GLN A 202 -3.55 3.65 23.27
CA GLN A 202 -4.72 2.79 23.03
C GLN A 202 -4.30 1.35 22.65
N LEU A 203 -3.20 1.20 21.89
CA LEU A 203 -2.63 -0.11 21.54
C LEU A 203 -1.92 -0.78 22.72
N LEU A 204 -1.17 -0.03 23.53
CA LEU A 204 -0.39 -0.57 24.66
C LEU A 204 -1.24 -0.85 25.89
N LYS A 205 -2.24 -0.02 26.18
CA LYS A 205 -3.13 -0.23 27.32
C LYS A 205 -4.12 -1.36 27.04
N GLY A 206 -4.43 -1.62 25.76
CA GLY A 206 -5.41 -2.60 25.28
C GLY A 206 -6.80 -2.13 25.69
N ARG A 207 -7.66 -1.77 24.72
CA ARG A 207 -8.97 -1.10 24.92
C ARG A 207 -9.54 -1.30 26.34
N CYS A 208 -9.29 -0.34 27.25
CA CYS A 208 -10.14 -0.22 28.43
C CYS A 208 -11.44 0.39 27.92
N ARG A 209 -12.35 -0.45 27.40
CA ARG A 209 -13.73 -0.07 27.10
C ARG A 209 -14.41 0.27 28.42
N ILE A 210 -14.17 1.47 28.93
CA ILE A 210 -15.21 2.16 29.70
C ILE A 210 -16.06 2.84 28.65
N SER A 211 -16.94 2.04 28.04
CA SER A 211 -18.13 2.57 27.40
C SER A 211 -18.93 3.24 28.52
N SER A 212 -18.65 4.51 28.80
CA SER A 212 -19.67 5.40 29.36
C SER A 212 -20.74 5.55 28.28
N ARG A 213 -21.57 4.50 28.15
CA ARG A 213 -22.95 4.68 27.76
C ARG A 213 -23.51 5.55 28.87
N ASN A 214 -23.46 6.86 28.64
CA ASN A 214 -24.30 7.77 29.37
C ASN A 214 -25.72 7.26 29.14
N THR A 215 -26.26 6.66 30.19
CA THR A 215 -27.56 7.05 30.72
C THR A 215 -27.85 8.50 30.36
N GLU A 216 -28.73 8.70 29.39
CA GLU A 216 -29.92 9.55 29.47
C GLU A 216 -30.81 9.27 28.25
#